data_AF-A0A8H2QLF7-F1
#
_entry.id   AF-A0A8H2QLF7-F1
#
_cell.length_a   1.000
_cell.length_b   1.000
_cell.length_c   1.000
_cell.angle_alpha   90.00
_cell.angle_beta   90.00
_cell.angle_gamma   90.00
#
_symmetry.space_group_name_H-M   'P 1'
#
loop_
_entity.id
_entity.type
_entity.pdbx_description
1 polymer ?
#
loop_
_entity_poly.entity_id
_entity_poly.type
_entity_poly.pdbx_seq_one_letter_code
_entity_poly.pdbx_strand_id
1 'polypeptide(L)'
;MEWLHGHLREPSTRDAIARQSAMSVRTLARRFQERTGTLPLQWLRTARVRRAQPLPQTTALSVERIATEAGFGLASAFRERFVRIVGTTPKRYRQAFRLQAG
;
A
#
# COMPACT_ATOMS: atom_id res chain seq x y z
N MET A 1 12.37 11.01 3.74
CA MET A 1 11.96 9.60 3.57
C MET A 1 11.04 9.13 4.70
N GLU A 2 11.22 9.64 5.91
CA GLU A 2 10.36 9.33 7.08
C GLU A 2 8.88 9.70 6.88
N TRP A 3 8.60 10.82 6.21
CA TRP A 3 7.22 11.26 5.94
C TRP A 3 6.35 10.21 5.24
N LEU A 4 6.89 9.49 4.25
CA LEU A 4 6.16 8.44 3.53
C LEU A 4 5.76 7.25 4.41
N HIS A 5 6.47 7.00 5.51
CA HIS A 5 6.10 5.96 6.48
C HIS A 5 4.93 6.39 7.37
N GLY A 6 4.82 7.69 7.67
CA GLY A 6 3.74 8.25 8.49
C GLY A 6 2.42 8.49 7.74
N HIS A 7 2.47 8.71 6.42
CA HIS A 7 1.33 9.19 5.62
C HIS A 7 0.82 8.15 4.62
N LEU A 8 0.93 6.87 5.00
CA LEU A 8 0.51 5.75 4.16
C LEU A 8 -0.99 5.76 3.80
N ARG A 9 -1.84 6.48 4.54
CA ARG A 9 -3.29 6.50 4.33
C ARG A 9 -3.79 7.58 3.36
N GLU A 10 -2.99 8.60 3.08
CA GLU A 10 -3.44 9.77 2.31
C GLU A 10 -3.44 9.53 0.80
N PRO A 11 -4.34 10.16 0.02
CA PRO A 11 -4.22 10.16 -1.44
C PRO A 11 -2.90 10.82 -1.85
N SER A 12 -1.93 10.02 -2.29
CA SER A 12 -0.59 10.53 -2.58
C SER A 12 -0.36 10.54 -4.09
N THR A 13 -0.42 11.73 -4.69
CA THR A 13 0.15 11.96 -6.03
C THR A 13 1.67 12.14 -5.91
N ARG A 14 2.41 12.00 -7.03
CA ARG A 14 3.86 12.27 -7.04
C ARG A 14 4.15 13.69 -6.57
N ASP A 15 3.34 14.64 -7.01
CA ASP A 15 3.44 16.05 -6.69
C ASP A 15 3.17 16.33 -5.21
N ALA A 16 2.20 15.65 -4.61
CA ALA A 16 1.94 15.75 -3.18
C ALA A 16 3.15 15.28 -2.35
N ILE A 17 3.74 14.14 -2.71
CA ILE A 17 4.92 13.59 -2.01
C ILE A 17 6.14 14.52 -2.20
N ALA A 18 6.32 15.07 -3.39
CA ALA A 18 7.41 15.97 -3.72
C ALA A 18 7.30 17.29 -2.95
N ARG A 19 6.13 17.94 -2.99
CA ARG A 19 5.83 19.17 -2.25
C ARG A 19 6.06 19.00 -0.75
N GLN A 20 5.58 17.89 -0.18
CA GLN A 20 5.72 17.61 1.24
C GLN A 20 7.15 17.24 1.66
N SER A 21 7.98 16.79 0.71
CA SER A 21 9.40 16.51 0.92
C SER A 21 10.29 17.73 0.64
N ALA A 22 9.70 18.90 0.34
CA ALA A 22 10.41 20.11 -0.12
C ALA A 22 11.37 19.84 -1.30
N MET A 23 10.98 18.93 -2.21
CA MET A 23 11.78 18.52 -3.36
C MET A 23 10.96 18.60 -4.63
N SER A 24 11.63 18.83 -5.76
CA SER A 24 11.00 18.57 -7.07
C SER A 24 10.71 17.07 -7.23
N VAL A 25 9.69 16.73 -8.03
CA VAL A 25 9.34 15.32 -8.32
C VAL A 25 10.53 14.55 -8.89
N ARG A 26 11.36 15.20 -9.72
CA ARG A 26 12.57 14.60 -10.31
C ARG A 26 13.63 14.31 -9.25
N THR A 27 13.94 15.28 -8.39
CA THR A 27 14.93 15.11 -7.32
C THR A 27 14.48 14.04 -6.33
N LEU A 28 13.20 14.05 -5.95
CA LEU A 28 12.61 13.02 -5.10
C LEU A 28 12.73 11.64 -5.74
N ALA A 29 12.29 11.48 -7.00
CA ALA A 29 12.32 10.19 -7.67
C ALA A 29 13.74 9.61 -7.76
N ARG A 30 14.73 10.44 -8.14
CA ARG A 30 16.14 10.06 -8.21
C ARG A 30 16.67 9.62 -6.85
N ARG A 31 16.60 10.48 -5.83
CA ARG A 31 17.11 10.17 -4.48
C ARG A 31 16.42 8.97 -3.85
N PHE A 32 15.13 8.79 -4.13
CA PHE A 32 14.37 7.65 -3.63
C PHE A 32 14.82 6.35 -4.30
N GLN A 33 15.00 6.36 -5.62
CA GLN A 33 15.48 5.22 -6.37
C GLN A 33 16.93 4.85 -6.00
N GLU A 34 17.81 5.84 -5.84
CA GLU A 34 19.18 5.64 -5.37
C GLU A 34 19.23 4.94 -4.00
N ARG A 35 18.28 5.25 -3.11
CA ARG A 35 18.24 4.70 -1.75
C ARG A 35 17.46 3.39 -1.60
N THR A 36 16.44 3.15 -2.43
CA THR A 36 15.48 2.05 -2.24
C THR A 36 15.37 1.11 -3.44
N GLY A 37 16.06 1.41 -4.54
CA GLY A 37 15.96 0.68 -5.81
C GLY A 37 14.61 0.81 -6.52
N THR A 38 13.67 1.59 -5.99
CA THR A 38 12.30 1.69 -6.53
C THR A 38 11.81 3.12 -6.61
N LEU A 39 10.77 3.38 -7.40
CA LEU A 39 10.15 4.71 -7.47
C LEU A 39 9.24 4.96 -6.25
N PRO A 40 9.12 6.21 -5.77
CA PRO A 40 8.36 6.55 -4.56
C PRO A 40 6.92 5.99 -4.53
N LEU A 41 6.18 6.15 -5.64
CA LEU A 41 4.80 5.63 -5.71
C LEU A 41 4.72 4.11 -5.71
N GLN A 42 5.67 3.44 -6.37
CA GLN A 42 5.70 1.98 -6.40
C GLN A 42 5.98 1.43 -5.00
N TRP A 43 6.96 2.02 -4.32
CA TRP A 43 7.29 1.70 -2.94
C TRP A 43 6.10 1.93 -2.01
N LEU A 44 5.43 3.08 -2.14
CA LEU A 44 4.27 3.44 -1.32
C LEU A 44 3.13 2.43 -1.47
N ARG A 45 2.79 2.04 -2.72
CA ARG A 45 1.78 1.01 -2.97
C ARG A 45 2.14 -0.33 -2.35
N THR A 46 3.42 -0.70 -2.36
CA THR A 46 3.90 -1.93 -1.69
C THR A 46 3.77 -1.83 -0.17
N ALA A 47 4.21 -0.72 0.41
CA ALA A 47 4.12 -0.47 1.84
C ALA A 47 2.66 -0.51 2.33
N ARG A 48 1.73 0.10 1.57
CA ARG A 48 0.29 0.05 1.84
C ARG A 48 -0.27 -1.36 1.87
N VAL A 49 0.06 -2.18 0.87
CA VAL A 49 -0.39 -3.58 0.85
C VAL A 49 0.16 -4.36 2.03
N ARG A 50 1.45 -4.22 2.35
CA ARG A 50 2.05 -4.91 3.51
C ARG A 50 1.37 -4.53 4.83
N ARG A 51 1.07 -3.24 5.01
CA ARG A 51 0.32 -2.77 6.19
C ARG A 51 -1.11 -3.29 6.24
N ALA A 52 -1.77 -3.44 5.09
CA ALA A 52 -3.14 -3.92 4.99
C ALA A 52 -3.26 -5.46 5.01
N GLN A 53 -2.16 -6.18 4.77
CA GLN A 53 -2.12 -7.64 4.72
C GLN A 53 -2.76 -8.36 5.91
N PRO A 54 -2.55 -7.95 7.18
CA PRO A 54 -3.19 -8.63 8.32
C PRO A 54 -4.67 -8.28 8.48
N LEU A 55 -5.18 -7.21 7.87
CA LEU A 55 -6.55 -6.74 8.09
C LEU A 55 -7.63 -7.73 7.64
N PRO A 56 -7.49 -8.42 6.48
CA PRO A 56 -8.43 -9.48 6.10
C PRO A 56 -8.58 -10.60 7.13
N GLN A 57 -7.56 -10.85 7.95
CA GLN A 57 -7.55 -11.93 8.95
C GLN A 57 -8.03 -11.44 10.32
N THR A 58 -7.64 -10.23 10.70
CA THR A 58 -7.87 -9.67 12.05
C THR A 58 -9.17 -8.87 12.16
N THR A 59 -9.86 -8.61 11.04
CA THR A 59 -11.07 -7.77 11.02
C THR A 59 -12.18 -8.37 10.18
N ALA A 60 -13.42 -7.98 10.49
CA ALA A 60 -14.60 -8.30 9.69
C ALA A 60 -14.83 -7.33 8.50
N LEU A 61 -13.93 -6.38 8.27
CA LEU A 61 -14.09 -5.33 7.25
C LEU A 61 -14.27 -5.93 5.85
N SER A 62 -15.02 -5.25 4.98
CA SER A 62 -15.06 -5.60 3.54
C SER A 62 -13.71 -5.33 2.88
N VAL A 63 -13.44 -5.98 1.75
CA VAL A 63 -12.20 -5.74 0.98
C VAL A 63 -12.15 -4.30 0.48
N GLU A 64 -13.31 -3.73 0.15
CA GLU A 64 -13.51 -2.34 -0.22
C GLU A 64 -13.08 -1.41 0.92
N ARG A 65 -13.53 -1.68 2.16
CA ARG A 65 -13.14 -0.85 3.30
C ARG A 65 -11.65 -0.98 3.61
N ILE A 66 -11.10 -2.19 3.53
CA ILE A 66 -9.65 -2.41 3.70
C ILE A 66 -8.84 -1.63 2.65
N ALA A 67 -9.31 -1.59 1.39
CA ALA A 67 -8.66 -0.81 0.34
C ALA A 67 -8.64 0.69 0.68
N THR A 68 -9.77 1.24 1.14
CA THR A 68 -9.85 2.64 1.58
C THR A 68 -8.92 2.92 2.76
N GLU A 69 -8.93 2.08 3.80
CA GLU A 69 -8.06 2.23 4.98
C GLU A 69 -6.56 2.09 4.64
N ALA A 70 -6.26 1.35 3.57
CA ALA A 70 -4.92 1.18 3.03
C ALA A 70 -4.49 2.34 2.10
N GLY A 71 -5.35 3.34 1.88
CA GLY A 71 -5.05 4.47 0.99
C GLY A 71 -5.13 4.13 -0.50
N PHE A 72 -5.93 3.14 -0.89
CA PHE A 72 -6.27 2.87 -2.29
C PHE A 72 -7.59 3.55 -2.65
N GLY A 73 -7.60 4.28 -3.78
CA GLY A 73 -8.81 4.92 -4.29
C GLY A 73 -9.85 3.92 -4.82
N LEU A 74 -9.42 2.73 -5.25
CA LEU A 74 -10.28 1.68 -5.78
C LEU A 74 -9.91 0.32 -5.20
N ALA A 75 -10.92 -0.49 -4.88
CA ALA A 75 -10.74 -1.86 -4.38
C ALA A 75 -10.08 -2.80 -5.41
N SER A 76 -10.32 -2.58 -6.71
CA SER A 76 -9.64 -3.32 -7.79
C SER A 76 -8.13 -3.12 -7.77
N ALA A 77 -7.68 -1.86 -7.68
CA ALA A 77 -6.27 -1.51 -7.61
C ALA A 77 -5.58 -2.12 -6.37
N PHE A 78 -6.29 -2.17 -5.23
CA PHE A 78 -5.81 -2.89 -4.04
C PHE A 78 -5.68 -4.38 -4.31
N ARG A 79 -6.74 -5.03 -4.83
CA ARG A 79 -6.74 -6.48 -5.11
C ARG A 79 -5.62 -6.89 -6.06
N GLU A 80 -5.45 -6.19 -7.17
CA GLU A 80 -4.37 -6.45 -8.13
C GLU A 80 -3.00 -6.34 -7.47
N ARG A 81 -2.76 -5.28 -6.70
CA ARG A 81 -1.48 -5.09 -6.03
C ARG A 81 -1.25 -6.11 -4.92
N PHE A 82 -2.30 -6.48 -4.19
CA PHE A 82 -2.27 -7.50 -3.17
C PHE A 82 -1.88 -8.86 -3.76
N VAL A 83 -2.49 -9.26 -4.87
CA VAL A 83 -2.11 -10.50 -5.57
C VAL A 83 -0.64 -10.46 -6.00
N ARG A 84 -0.17 -9.35 -6.58
CA ARG A 84 1.24 -9.23 -7.00
C ARG A 84 2.26 -9.32 -5.86
N ILE A 85 1.88 -8.95 -4.63
CA ILE A 85 2.80 -8.90 -3.48
C ILE A 85 2.65 -10.12 -2.58
N VAL A 86 1.42 -10.57 -2.34
CA VAL A 86 1.07 -11.63 -1.38
C VAL A 86 0.85 -12.97 -2.09
N GLY A 87 0.65 -12.97 -3.42
CA GLY A 87 0.46 -14.19 -4.22
C GLY A 87 -0.96 -14.75 -4.23
N THR A 88 -1.92 -14.13 -3.52
CA THR A 88 -3.32 -14.57 -3.47
C THR A 88 -4.27 -13.40 -3.33
N THR A 89 -5.58 -13.62 -3.46
CA THR A 89 -6.59 -12.55 -3.28
C THR A 89 -6.86 -12.31 -1.79
N PRO A 90 -7.24 -11.09 -1.37
CA PRO A 90 -7.61 -10.81 0.02
C PRO A 90 -8.71 -11.74 0.58
N LYS A 91 -9.66 -12.13 -0.28
CA LYS A 91 -10.75 -13.05 0.09
C LYS A 91 -10.23 -14.47 0.36
N ARG A 92 -9.41 -15.01 -0.54
CA ARG A 92 -8.77 -16.33 -0.35
C ARG A 92 -7.84 -16.32 0.86
N TYR A 93 -7.10 -15.23 1.06
CA TYR A 93 -6.24 -15.03 2.22
C TYR A 93 -7.02 -15.07 3.54
N ARG A 94 -8.18 -14.40 3.61
CA ARG A 94 -9.10 -14.48 4.76
C ARG A 94 -9.64 -15.88 4.98
N GLN A 95 -10.05 -16.56 3.91
CA GLN A 95 -10.62 -17.90 3.99
C GLN A 95 -9.60 -18.92 4.50
N ALA A 96 -8.38 -18.89 3.99
CA ALA A 96 -7.30 -19.78 4.43
C ALA A 96 -7.02 -19.62 5.93
N PHE A 97 -7.01 -18.38 6.44
CA PHE A 97 -6.83 -18.12 7.87
C PHE A 97 -7.98 -18.69 8.71
N ARG A 98 -9.24 -18.51 8.28
CA ARG A 98 -10.41 -19.07 8.98
C ARG A 98 -10.39 -20.59 9.07
N LEU A 99 -9.82 -21.26 8.08
CA LEU A 99 -9.67 -22.72 8.07
C LEU A 99 -8.52 -23.20 8.98
N GLN A 100 -7.56 -22.34 9.31
CA GLN A 100 -6.44 -22.65 10.23
C GLN A 100 -6.73 -22.30 11.69
N ALA A 101 -7.71 -21.41 11.94
CA ALA A 101 -8.06 -20.91 13.26
C ALA A 101 -9.26 -21.64 13.92
N GLY A 102 -9.76 -22.70 13.27
CA GLY A 102 -10.77 -23.63 13.81
C GLY A 102 -10.17 -25.01 13.99
#